data_AF-A0A5U8SV27-F1
#
_entry.id   AF-A0A5U8SV27-F1
#
_cell.length_a   1.000
_cell.length_b   1.000
_cell.length_c   1.000
_cell.angle_alpha   90.00
_cell.angle_beta   90.00
_cell.angle_gamma   90.00
#
_symmetry.space_group_name_H-M   'P 1'
#
loop_
_entity.id
_entity.type
_entity.pdbx_description
1 polymer ?
#
loop_
_entity_poly.entity_id
_entity_poly.type
_entity_poly.pdbx_seq_one_letter_code
_entity_poly.pdbx_strand_id
1 'polypeptide(L)'
;MLVKSDESECYLNTIAQLLPPEVKIRQKRTMGGEYHFDNHRFVFTPSDNGHFSAVQPFAVCDWIEPEQLFGQVYTHHQHVQLQPGIIHQVNGGFLIMSLRSLLAQPLMWLRLKQMVCAQRFDWLAHTEQHPLPFPVDSMPLNLRVIVVGDRLSLDEFMLSEPELSEEALYGEYEFDCQLEETEQLTVWCQFVNGLLKQNQLPPLSADGWYELLRQGMRFQEDKRTLPLDLTWLTT
;
A
#
# COMPACT_ATOMS: atom_id res chain seq x y z
N MET A 1 -9.74 -1.33 -1.66
CA MET A 1 -9.59 -2.69 -2.23
C MET A 1 -8.98 -3.57 -1.16
N LEU A 2 -9.50 -4.78 -1.02
CA LEU A 2 -8.99 -5.82 -0.13
C LEU A 2 -8.28 -6.87 -0.98
N VAL A 3 -7.10 -7.31 -0.56
CA VAL A 3 -6.30 -8.29 -1.28
C VAL A 3 -5.90 -9.41 -0.33
N LYS A 4 -6.37 -10.63 -0.58
CA LYS A 4 -5.85 -11.81 0.11
C LYS A 4 -4.45 -12.13 -0.42
N SER A 5 -3.46 -12.08 0.46
CA SER A 5 -2.06 -12.41 0.18
C SER A 5 -1.32 -12.59 1.50
N ASP A 6 -0.06 -13.05 1.42
CA ASP A 6 0.88 -12.93 2.52
C ASP A 6 1.19 -11.44 2.71
N GLU A 7 1.30 -11.03 3.98
CA GLU A 7 1.44 -9.62 4.35
C GLU A 7 2.89 -9.12 4.31
N SER A 8 3.86 -9.99 3.97
CA SER A 8 5.26 -9.57 3.95
C SER A 8 5.54 -8.46 2.94
N GLU A 9 6.57 -7.69 3.25
CA GLU A 9 7.02 -6.55 2.43
C GLU A 9 7.26 -6.93 0.96
N CYS A 10 7.66 -8.18 0.67
CA CYS A 10 7.83 -8.69 -0.69
C CYS A 10 6.52 -8.67 -1.49
N TYR A 11 5.43 -9.18 -0.90
CA TYR A 11 4.13 -9.23 -1.57
C TYR A 11 3.48 -7.86 -1.67
N LEU A 12 3.58 -7.03 -0.63
CA LEU A 12 3.10 -5.65 -0.67
C LEU A 12 3.76 -4.86 -1.82
N ASN A 13 5.08 -4.98 -1.97
CA ASN A 13 5.82 -4.34 -3.06
C ASN A 13 5.45 -4.91 -4.43
N THR A 14 5.21 -6.22 -4.53
CA THR A 14 4.77 -6.85 -5.78
C THR A 14 3.42 -6.30 -6.22
N ILE A 15 2.45 -6.22 -5.30
CA ILE A 15 1.14 -5.62 -5.54
C ILE A 15 1.29 -4.16 -6.01
N ALA A 16 2.19 -3.39 -5.39
CA ALA A 16 2.48 -2.02 -5.80
C ALA A 16 3.01 -1.92 -7.24
N GLN A 17 3.87 -2.85 -7.64
CA GLN A 17 4.45 -2.86 -8.99
C GLN A 17 3.41 -3.18 -10.07
N LEU A 18 2.40 -4.01 -9.73
CA LEU A 18 1.28 -4.38 -10.61
C LEU A 18 0.27 -3.23 -10.83
N LEU A 19 0.37 -2.12 -10.08
CA LEU A 19 -0.49 -0.97 -10.32
C LEU A 19 -0.35 -0.45 -11.77
N PRO A 20 -1.46 -0.13 -12.46
CA PRO A 20 -1.43 0.28 -13.86
C PRO A 20 -0.46 1.45 -14.12
N PRO A 21 0.25 1.48 -15.26
CA PRO A 21 1.16 2.58 -15.58
C PRO A 21 0.44 3.94 -15.66
N GLU A 22 -0.85 3.95 -16.00
CA GLU A 22 -1.68 5.15 -16.01
C GLU A 22 -1.86 5.76 -14.61
N VAL A 23 -1.87 4.92 -13.57
CA VAL A 23 -1.83 5.37 -12.17
C VAL A 23 -0.48 6.01 -11.85
N LYS A 24 0.61 5.48 -12.44
CA LYS A 24 1.96 6.03 -12.27
C LYS A 24 2.16 7.36 -13.01
N ILE A 25 1.30 7.71 -13.97
CA ILE A 25 1.45 8.87 -14.88
C ILE A 25 0.36 9.94 -14.69
N ARG A 26 -0.88 9.59 -14.30
CA ARG A 26 -1.99 10.55 -14.11
C ARG A 26 -1.91 11.28 -12.76
N GLN A 27 -0.86 12.07 -12.55
CA GLN A 27 -0.89 13.17 -11.59
C GLN A 27 -1.53 14.39 -12.27
N LYS A 28 -2.86 14.47 -12.27
CA LYS A 28 -3.52 15.72 -12.63
C LYS A 28 -3.21 16.75 -11.53
N ARG A 29 -2.69 17.90 -11.96
CA ARG A 29 -2.38 19.12 -11.22
C ARG A 29 -3.35 19.43 -10.07
N THR A 30 -2.77 19.93 -8.98
CA THR A 30 -3.35 20.44 -7.72
C THR A 30 -4.13 19.46 -6.85
N MET A 31 -3.48 18.42 -6.33
CA MET A 31 -3.98 17.67 -5.15
C MET A 31 -2.95 17.72 -4.01
N GLY A 32 -2.51 18.94 -3.72
CA GLY A 32 -1.47 19.26 -2.76
C GLY A 32 -1.37 20.77 -2.57
N GLY A 33 -0.47 21.19 -1.70
CA GLY A 33 -0.30 22.60 -1.45
C GLY A 33 0.67 22.92 -0.34
N GLU A 34 0.51 24.11 0.21
CA GLU A 34 1.34 24.68 1.25
C GLU A 34 0.44 25.16 2.40
N TYR A 35 0.93 25.04 3.63
CA TYR A 35 0.30 25.68 4.77
C TYR A 35 1.07 26.94 5.14
N HIS A 36 0.34 28.03 5.30
CA HIS A 36 0.89 29.29 5.80
C HIS A 36 0.28 29.60 7.15
N PHE A 37 1.12 29.98 8.12
CA PHE A 37 0.63 30.42 9.41
C PHE A 37 0.23 31.90 9.33
N ASP A 38 -1.06 32.18 9.46
CA ASP A 38 -1.62 33.53 9.43
C ASP A 38 -2.74 33.66 10.48
N ASN A 39 -2.77 34.80 11.18
CA ASN A 39 -3.80 35.12 12.17
C ASN A 39 -4.11 33.98 13.18
N HIS A 40 -3.07 33.36 13.75
CA HIS A 40 -3.16 32.24 14.70
C HIS A 40 -3.84 30.98 14.15
N ARG A 41 -3.75 30.74 12.84
CA ARG A 41 -4.26 29.55 12.16
C ARG A 41 -3.34 29.15 11.02
N PHE A 42 -3.32 27.87 10.70
CA PHE A 42 -2.68 27.37 9.48
C PHE A 42 -3.69 27.36 8.33
N VAL A 43 -3.42 28.16 7.29
CA VAL A 43 -4.27 28.30 6.10
C VAL A 43 -3.68 27.49 4.95
N PHE A 44 -4.49 26.61 4.36
CA PHE A 44 -4.07 25.80 3.22
C PHE A 44 -4.20 26.58 1.90
N THR A 45 -3.15 26.58 1.10
CA THR A 45 -3.15 27.15 -0.25
C THR A 45 -2.76 26.06 -1.27
N PRO A 46 -3.64 25.73 -2.24
CA PRO A 46 -3.32 24.77 -3.27
C PRO A 46 -2.08 25.18 -4.08
N SER A 47 -1.17 24.24 -4.29
CA SER A 47 0.07 24.43 -5.04
C SER A 47 0.56 23.08 -5.56
N ASP A 48 1.18 23.06 -6.74
CA ASP A 48 1.77 21.84 -7.30
C ASP A 48 3.13 21.49 -6.66
N ASN A 49 3.81 22.47 -6.05
CA ASN A 49 5.17 22.33 -5.51
C ASN A 49 5.27 22.74 -4.02
N GLY A 50 4.15 22.78 -3.30
CA GLY A 50 4.17 23.03 -1.85
C GLY A 50 4.64 21.81 -1.05
N HIS A 51 5.01 21.99 0.21
CA HIS A 51 5.53 20.91 1.07
C HIS A 51 4.55 19.75 1.28
N PHE A 52 3.25 19.96 1.07
CA PHE A 52 2.19 18.94 1.19
C PHE A 52 1.73 18.42 -0.18
N SER A 53 2.55 18.58 -1.20
CA SER A 53 2.27 18.07 -2.54
C SER A 53 2.65 16.61 -2.68
N ALA A 54 1.88 15.89 -3.51
CA ALA A 54 2.19 14.50 -3.82
C ALA A 54 3.53 14.40 -4.57
N VAL A 55 4.39 13.50 -4.12
CA VAL A 55 5.74 13.28 -4.68
C VAL A 55 5.90 11.91 -5.30
N GLN A 56 5.00 10.97 -4.99
CA GLN A 56 5.05 9.60 -5.49
C GLN A 56 3.65 9.02 -5.73
N PRO A 57 3.49 8.10 -6.70
CA PRO A 57 2.17 7.59 -7.09
C PRO A 57 1.60 6.56 -6.11
N PHE A 58 2.44 5.95 -5.27
CA PHE A 58 2.01 5.01 -4.25
C PHE A 58 3.02 4.94 -3.10
N ALA A 59 2.56 4.40 -1.97
CA ALA A 59 3.42 4.02 -0.84
C ALA A 59 3.00 2.64 -0.34
N VAL A 60 3.99 1.89 0.16
CA VAL A 60 3.83 0.58 0.77
C VAL A 60 4.18 0.71 2.25
N CYS A 61 3.29 0.24 3.12
CA CYS A 61 3.45 0.29 4.57
C CYS A 61 3.12 -1.07 5.18
N ASP A 62 4.16 -1.88 5.43
CA ASP A 62 4.01 -3.11 6.24
C ASP A 62 3.68 -2.75 7.70
N TRP A 63 4.43 -1.80 8.26
CA TRP A 63 4.13 -1.18 9.55
C TRP A 63 4.33 0.33 9.46
N ILE A 64 3.46 1.11 10.10
CA ILE A 64 3.58 2.57 10.15
C ILE A 64 2.95 3.15 11.41
N GLU A 65 3.58 4.19 11.96
CA GLU A 65 3.02 4.95 13.08
C GLU A 65 2.09 6.08 12.59
N PRO A 66 1.11 6.52 13.40
CA PRO A 66 0.16 7.55 12.99
C PRO A 66 0.82 8.87 12.57
N GLU A 67 1.91 9.27 13.21
CA GLU A 67 2.67 10.49 12.90
C GLU A 67 3.40 10.39 11.56
N GLN A 68 3.81 9.18 11.17
CA GLN A 68 4.43 8.93 9.87
C GLN A 68 3.38 8.90 8.77
N LEU A 69 2.21 8.30 9.02
CA LEU A 69 1.13 8.22 8.06
C LEU A 69 0.47 9.58 7.82
N PHE A 70 0.00 10.22 8.89
CA PHE A 70 -0.79 11.46 8.84
C PHE A 70 0.07 12.72 8.94
N GLY A 71 1.35 12.61 9.30
CA GLY A 71 2.19 13.77 9.56
C GLY A 71 2.13 14.21 11.02
N GLN A 72 2.93 15.22 11.34
CA GLN A 72 3.11 15.67 12.72
C GLN A 72 3.05 17.18 12.84
N VAL A 73 2.55 17.65 13.98
CA VAL A 73 2.63 19.05 14.39
C VAL A 73 3.77 19.19 15.40
N TYR A 74 4.91 19.69 14.94
CA TYR A 74 6.07 19.91 15.78
C TYR A 74 5.98 21.28 16.47
N THR A 75 6.14 21.32 17.79
CA THR A 75 6.14 22.57 18.56
C THR A 75 7.43 22.71 19.35
N HIS A 76 8.19 23.77 19.10
CA HIS A 76 9.45 24.05 19.80
C HIS A 76 9.65 25.55 20.00
N HIS A 77 9.85 25.99 21.26
CA HIS A 77 10.08 27.40 21.64
C HIS A 77 9.17 28.41 20.91
N GLN A 78 7.85 28.18 20.94
CA GLN A 78 6.81 29.01 20.31
C GLN A 78 6.75 28.96 18.77
N HIS A 79 7.59 28.15 18.12
CA HIS A 79 7.42 27.82 16.70
C HIS A 79 6.61 26.53 16.57
N VAL A 80 5.57 26.60 15.74
CA VAL A 80 4.77 25.43 15.35
C VAL A 80 5.02 25.16 13.87
N GLN A 81 5.36 23.92 13.54
CA GLN A 81 5.62 23.48 12.17
C GLN A 81 4.77 22.25 11.87
N LEU A 82 4.12 22.26 10.72
CA LEU A 82 3.44 21.09 10.17
C LEU A 82 4.43 20.29 9.33
N GLN A 83 4.45 18.98 9.52
CA GLN A 83 5.28 18.06 8.75
C GLN A 83 4.39 17.08 7.96
N PRO A 84 4.60 16.92 6.64
CA PRO A 84 3.79 16.02 5.82
C PRO A 84 4.08 14.56 6.16
N GLY A 85 3.02 13.80 6.43
CA GLY A 85 3.05 12.33 6.44
C GLY A 85 2.95 11.70 5.04
N ILE A 86 3.05 10.37 5.00
CA ILE A 86 2.96 9.58 3.76
C ILE A 86 1.68 9.87 2.99
N ILE A 87 0.54 10.08 3.68
CA ILE A 87 -0.75 10.33 3.04
C ILE A 87 -0.73 11.53 2.09
N HIS A 88 0.07 12.56 2.41
CA HIS A 88 0.26 13.73 1.58
C HIS A 88 1.12 13.42 0.36
N GLN A 89 2.19 12.66 0.56
CA GLN A 89 3.14 12.27 -0.48
C GLN A 89 2.50 11.42 -1.57
N VAL A 90 1.45 10.68 -1.24
CA VAL A 90 0.68 9.82 -2.17
C VAL A 90 -0.71 10.34 -2.48
N ASN A 91 -1.01 11.62 -2.22
CA ASN A 91 -2.32 12.17 -2.52
C ASN A 91 -2.60 12.11 -4.04
N GLY A 92 -3.74 11.55 -4.43
CA GLY A 92 -4.07 11.17 -5.80
C GLY A 92 -3.62 9.78 -6.23
N GLY A 93 -2.87 9.09 -5.38
CA GLY A 93 -2.24 7.81 -5.62
C GLY A 93 -2.89 6.66 -4.86
N PHE A 94 -2.02 5.72 -4.46
CA PHE A 94 -2.39 4.52 -3.72
C PHE A 94 -1.61 4.41 -2.40
N LEU A 95 -2.29 4.01 -1.35
CA LEU A 95 -1.67 3.58 -0.10
C LEU A 95 -1.91 2.08 0.06
N ILE A 96 -0.84 1.31 0.11
CA ILE A 96 -0.87 -0.15 0.24
C ILE A 96 -0.41 -0.49 1.64
N MET A 97 -1.23 -1.18 2.42
CA MET A 97 -0.93 -1.47 3.82
C MET A 97 -1.24 -2.91 4.19
N SER A 98 -0.45 -3.45 5.10
CA SER A 98 -0.78 -4.69 5.80
C SER A 98 -2.01 -4.48 6.68
N LEU A 99 -2.92 -5.45 6.65
CA LEU A 99 -4.09 -5.51 7.49
C LEU A 99 -3.69 -5.64 8.98
N ARG A 100 -2.64 -6.40 9.30
CA ARG A 100 -2.09 -6.50 10.65
C ARG A 100 -1.74 -5.15 11.24
N SER A 101 -1.12 -4.25 10.47
CA SER A 101 -0.81 -2.90 10.96
C SER A 101 -2.06 -2.12 11.33
N LEU A 102 -3.13 -2.26 10.53
CA LEU A 102 -4.43 -1.63 10.79
C LEU A 102 -5.14 -2.22 12.01
N LEU A 103 -5.17 -3.55 12.12
CA LEU A 103 -5.79 -4.25 13.25
C LEU A 103 -5.09 -3.93 14.57
N ALA A 104 -3.76 -3.79 14.55
CA ALA A 104 -2.98 -3.37 15.71
C ALA A 104 -3.26 -1.92 16.14
N GLN A 105 -3.79 -1.08 15.23
CA GLN A 105 -4.01 0.35 15.45
C GLN A 105 -5.42 0.80 15.00
N PRO A 106 -6.51 0.39 15.69
CA PRO A 106 -7.88 0.65 15.22
C PRO A 106 -8.24 2.14 15.07
N LEU A 107 -7.66 3.01 15.90
CA LEU A 107 -7.88 4.45 15.78
C LEU A 107 -7.25 5.03 14.51
N MET A 108 -6.09 4.53 14.08
CA MET A 108 -5.46 4.93 12.83
C MET A 108 -6.35 4.52 11.65
N TRP A 109 -6.87 3.29 11.66
CA TRP A 109 -7.81 2.83 10.65
C TRP A 109 -9.07 3.71 10.57
N LEU A 110 -9.70 3.98 11.72
CA LEU A 110 -10.90 4.81 11.78
C LEU A 110 -10.68 6.19 11.13
N ARG A 111 -9.56 6.85 11.47
CA ARG A 111 -9.20 8.16 10.93
C ARG A 111 -8.93 8.10 9.43
N LEU A 112 -8.17 7.10 8.98
CA LEU A 112 -7.89 6.91 7.56
C LEU A 112 -9.18 6.72 6.76
N LYS A 113 -10.06 5.82 7.21
CA LYS A 113 -11.36 5.56 6.59
C LYS A 113 -12.19 6.84 6.49
N GLN A 114 -12.30 7.61 7.58
CA GLN A 114 -13.04 8.87 7.59
C GLN A 114 -12.49 9.88 6.57
N MET A 115 -11.17 10.07 6.52
CA MET A 115 -10.55 11.02 5.59
C MET A 115 -10.72 10.60 4.12
N VAL A 116 -10.57 9.31 3.83
CA VAL A 116 -10.74 8.75 2.48
C VAL A 116 -12.19 8.91 2.01
N CYS A 117 -13.17 8.52 2.85
CA CYS A 117 -14.59 8.66 2.53
C CYS A 117 -15.00 10.14 2.39
N ALA A 118 -14.48 11.03 3.23
CA ALA A 118 -14.76 12.46 3.16
C ALA A 118 -14.02 13.19 2.02
N GLN A 119 -13.08 12.51 1.35
CA GLN A 119 -12.17 13.09 0.36
C GLN A 119 -11.45 14.35 0.87
N ARG A 120 -11.13 14.34 2.17
CA ARG A 120 -10.54 15.47 2.88
C ARG A 120 -9.63 14.98 3.98
N PHE A 121 -8.42 15.53 4.02
CA PHE A 121 -7.51 15.34 5.13
C PHE A 121 -7.76 16.42 6.18
N ASP A 122 -7.93 15.98 7.42
CA ASP A 122 -8.13 16.82 8.59
C ASP A 122 -6.95 16.59 9.55
N TRP A 123 -6.33 17.66 10.03
CA TRP A 123 -5.36 17.52 11.11
C TRP A 123 -6.09 17.16 12.40
N LEU A 124 -5.64 16.09 13.05
CA LEU A 124 -6.25 15.59 14.28
C LEU A 124 -5.21 15.59 15.41
N ALA A 125 -5.67 15.90 16.61
CA ALA A 125 -4.88 15.73 17.82
C ALA A 125 -4.54 14.24 18.04
N HIS A 126 -3.33 13.95 18.52
CA HIS A 126 -2.96 12.57 18.86
C HIS A 126 -3.78 12.06 20.05
N THR A 127 -3.97 12.90 21.07
CA THR A 127 -4.85 12.63 22.22
C THR A 127 -5.69 13.85 22.57
N GLU A 128 -6.81 13.66 23.27
CA GLU A 128 -7.61 14.77 23.80
C GLU A 128 -6.83 15.67 24.77
N GLN A 129 -5.81 15.12 25.44
CA GLN A 129 -4.95 15.85 26.38
C GLN A 129 -3.96 16.78 25.67
N HIS A 130 -3.69 16.54 24.40
CA HIS A 130 -2.76 17.30 23.57
C HIS A 130 -3.46 17.78 22.30
N PRO A 131 -4.36 18.78 22.39
CA PRO A 131 -5.01 19.34 21.23
C PRO A 131 -4.00 20.02 20.31
N LEU A 132 -4.42 20.27 19.06
CA LEU A 132 -3.63 21.08 18.14
C LEU A 132 -3.42 22.48 18.76
N PRO A 133 -2.19 23.02 18.72
CA PRO A 133 -1.89 24.32 19.33
C PRO A 133 -2.62 25.48 18.64
N PHE A 134 -2.94 25.31 17.36
CA PHE A 134 -3.69 26.25 16.54
C PHE A 134 -4.67 25.48 15.64
N PRO A 135 -5.78 26.09 15.21
CA PRO A 135 -6.60 25.52 14.15
C PRO A 135 -5.77 25.33 12.89
N VAL A 136 -6.06 24.26 12.15
CA VAL A 136 -5.44 23.96 10.87
C VAL A 136 -6.54 23.69 9.85
N ASP A 137 -6.49 24.40 8.74
CA ASP A 137 -7.43 24.17 7.64
C ASP A 137 -7.28 22.75 7.09
N SER A 138 -8.38 22.18 6.62
CA SER A 138 -8.35 20.89 5.93
C SER A 138 -7.76 21.03 4.52
N MET A 139 -7.24 19.93 3.97
CA MET A 139 -6.86 19.86 2.55
C MET A 139 -7.66 18.80 1.78
N PRO A 140 -7.90 18.98 0.46
CA PRO A 140 -8.49 17.93 -0.37
C PRO A 140 -7.65 16.65 -0.39
N LEU A 141 -8.30 15.50 -0.24
CA LEU A 141 -7.65 14.19 -0.28
C LEU A 141 -8.35 13.30 -1.31
N ASN A 142 -7.56 12.69 -2.19
CA ASN A 142 -8.03 11.69 -3.12
C ASN A 142 -7.10 10.48 -3.03
N LEU A 143 -7.39 9.57 -2.11
CA LEU A 143 -6.53 8.43 -1.83
C LEU A 143 -7.27 7.13 -2.07
N ARG A 144 -6.61 6.19 -2.75
CA ARG A 144 -7.10 4.81 -2.89
C ARG A 144 -6.30 3.92 -1.95
N VAL A 145 -7.01 3.18 -1.09
CA VAL A 145 -6.37 2.28 -0.12
C VAL A 145 -6.49 0.83 -0.59
N ILE A 146 -5.36 0.14 -0.61
CA ILE A 146 -5.25 -1.31 -0.80
C ILE A 146 -4.83 -1.91 0.53
N VAL A 147 -5.70 -2.74 1.11
CA VAL A 147 -5.41 -3.46 2.35
C VAL A 147 -5.10 -4.90 1.98
N VAL A 148 -3.95 -5.39 2.44
CA VAL A 148 -3.46 -6.72 2.13
C VAL A 148 -3.44 -7.54 3.41
N GLY A 149 -4.06 -8.71 3.41
CA GLY A 149 -4.16 -9.55 4.60
C GLY A 149 -4.25 -11.03 4.26
N ASP A 150 -3.95 -11.90 5.23
CA ASP A 150 -4.27 -13.31 5.09
C ASP A 150 -5.80 -13.52 5.10
N ARG A 151 -6.23 -14.73 4.72
CA ARG A 151 -7.65 -15.05 4.60
C ARG A 151 -8.42 -14.89 5.91
N LEU A 152 -7.87 -15.38 7.02
CA LEU A 152 -8.57 -15.35 8.32
C LEU A 152 -8.69 -13.91 8.84
N SER A 153 -7.59 -13.15 8.74
CA SER A 153 -7.55 -11.75 9.13
C SER A 153 -8.54 -10.91 8.30
N LEU A 154 -8.61 -11.16 6.98
CA LEU A 154 -9.57 -10.48 6.11
C LEU A 154 -11.01 -10.84 6.43
N ASP A 155 -11.30 -12.11 6.67
CA ASP A 155 -12.66 -12.55 7.05
C ASP A 155 -13.12 -11.83 8.33
N GLU A 156 -12.26 -11.76 9.36
CA GLU A 156 -12.56 -11.03 10.60
C GLU A 156 -12.75 -9.53 10.36
N PHE A 157 -11.86 -8.92 9.57
CA PHE A 157 -11.94 -7.51 9.23
C PHE A 157 -13.24 -7.18 8.49
N MET A 158 -13.61 -7.99 7.51
CA MET A 158 -14.84 -7.80 6.74
C MET A 158 -16.11 -7.94 7.60
N LEU A 159 -16.10 -8.86 8.56
CA LEU A 159 -17.19 -8.99 9.53
C LEU A 159 -17.32 -7.75 10.43
N SER A 160 -16.19 -7.12 10.78
CA SER A 160 -16.18 -5.89 11.58
C SER A 160 -16.56 -4.63 10.78
N GLU A 161 -16.41 -4.68 9.46
CA GLU A 161 -16.60 -3.57 8.52
C GLU A 161 -17.54 -3.97 7.36
N PRO A 162 -18.81 -4.31 7.63
CA PRO A 162 -19.72 -4.86 6.62
C PRO A 162 -19.99 -3.87 5.47
N GLU A 163 -20.23 -2.60 5.79
CA GLU A 163 -20.51 -1.55 4.79
C GLU A 163 -19.32 -1.36 3.83
N LEU A 164 -18.10 -1.35 4.36
CA LEU A 164 -16.89 -1.24 3.54
C LEU A 164 -16.66 -2.49 2.70
N SER A 165 -16.98 -3.66 3.23
CA SER A 165 -16.82 -4.94 2.53
C SER A 165 -17.74 -5.06 1.32
N GLU A 166 -18.94 -4.49 1.41
CA GLU A 166 -19.90 -4.44 0.29
C GLU A 166 -19.42 -3.51 -0.84
N GLU A 167 -18.74 -2.41 -0.50
CA GLU A 167 -18.26 -1.43 -1.48
C GLU A 167 -16.84 -1.73 -2.00
N ALA A 168 -16.03 -2.47 -1.25
CA ALA A 168 -14.64 -2.72 -1.57
C ALA A 168 -14.50 -3.72 -2.71
N LEU A 169 -13.63 -3.40 -3.68
CA LEU A 169 -13.10 -4.40 -4.60
C LEU A 169 -12.28 -5.43 -3.82
N TYR A 170 -12.48 -6.71 -4.11
CA TYR A 170 -11.75 -7.82 -3.52
C TYR A 170 -10.92 -8.55 -4.59
N GLY A 171 -9.71 -8.97 -4.23
CA GLY A 171 -8.84 -9.78 -5.07
C GLY A 171 -8.03 -10.76 -4.24
N GLU A 172 -7.50 -11.81 -4.88
CA GLU A 172 -6.65 -12.80 -4.23
C GLU A 172 -5.37 -13.00 -5.04
N TYR A 173 -4.25 -13.16 -4.33
CA TYR A 173 -3.03 -13.71 -4.88
C TYR A 173 -3.01 -15.23 -4.68
N GLU A 174 -2.79 -15.96 -5.76
CA GLU A 174 -2.61 -17.40 -5.76
C GLU A 174 -1.13 -17.76 -5.63
N PHE A 175 -0.83 -18.65 -4.69
CA PHE A 175 0.55 -19.07 -4.39
C PHE A 175 1.00 -20.28 -5.20
N ASP A 176 0.10 -20.84 -6.00
CA ASP A 176 0.36 -22.01 -6.81
C ASP A 176 -0.29 -21.90 -8.19
N CYS A 177 0.26 -22.66 -9.12
CA CYS A 177 -0.17 -22.74 -10.50
C CYS A 177 -0.40 -24.20 -10.85
N GLN A 178 -1.64 -24.55 -11.17
CA GLN A 178 -1.98 -25.88 -11.66
C GLN A 178 -1.61 -26.03 -13.14
N LEU A 179 -0.90 -27.12 -13.42
CA LEU A 179 -0.44 -27.52 -14.73
C LEU A 179 -1.46 -28.47 -15.36
N GLU A 180 -2.55 -27.90 -15.87
CA GLU A 180 -3.53 -28.66 -16.64
C GLU A 180 -3.08 -28.84 -18.10
N GLU A 181 -2.55 -27.78 -18.71
CA GLU A 181 -2.07 -27.77 -20.09
C GLU A 181 -0.64 -27.20 -20.20
N THR A 182 -0.08 -27.24 -21.40
CA THR A 182 1.28 -26.76 -21.67
C THR A 182 1.38 -25.23 -21.62
N GLU A 183 0.25 -24.53 -21.76
CA GLU A 183 0.18 -23.08 -21.70
C GLU A 183 0.51 -22.57 -20.28
N GLN A 184 -0.02 -23.20 -19.22
CA GLN A 184 0.26 -22.82 -17.83
C GLN A 184 1.75 -22.97 -17.50
N LEU A 185 2.38 -24.06 -17.98
CA LEU A 185 3.82 -24.24 -17.84
C LEU A 185 4.60 -23.10 -18.54
N THR A 186 4.14 -22.68 -19.70
CA THR A 186 4.76 -21.57 -20.45
C THR A 186 4.65 -20.26 -19.68
N VAL A 187 3.45 -19.96 -19.13
CA VAL A 187 3.21 -18.77 -18.30
C VAL A 187 4.07 -18.81 -17.03
N TRP A 188 4.18 -19.96 -16.38
CA TRP A 188 5.03 -20.12 -15.20
C TRP A 188 6.51 -19.90 -15.51
N CYS A 189 7.01 -20.45 -16.62
CA CYS A 189 8.38 -20.18 -17.09
C CYS A 189 8.59 -18.69 -17.42
N GLN A 190 7.60 -18.02 -18.00
CA GLN A 190 7.68 -16.57 -18.26
C GLN A 190 7.74 -15.76 -16.96
N PHE A 191 6.95 -16.15 -15.95
CA PHE A 191 7.00 -15.56 -14.61
C PHE A 191 8.40 -15.68 -13.99
N VAL A 192 8.97 -16.88 -13.95
CA VAL A 192 10.34 -17.10 -13.45
C VAL A 192 11.37 -16.30 -14.24
N ASN A 193 11.28 -16.25 -15.57
CA ASN A 193 12.17 -15.40 -16.37
C ASN A 193 12.00 -13.90 -16.08
N GLY A 194 10.78 -13.46 -15.76
CA GLY A 194 10.50 -12.11 -15.28
C GLY A 194 11.24 -11.81 -13.97
N LEU A 195 11.20 -12.73 -13.02
CA LEU A 195 11.94 -12.63 -11.75
C LEU A 195 13.45 -12.60 -11.97
N LEU A 196 13.99 -13.47 -12.84
CA LEU A 196 15.43 -13.46 -13.18
C LEU A 196 15.85 -12.10 -13.74
N LYS A 197 15.07 -11.56 -14.68
CA LYS A 197 15.34 -10.25 -15.28
C LYS A 197 15.28 -9.12 -14.25
N GLN A 198 14.28 -9.13 -13.37
CA GLN A 198 14.13 -8.14 -12.31
C GLN A 198 15.31 -8.16 -11.33
N ASN A 199 15.82 -9.35 -11.01
CA ASN A 199 16.96 -9.56 -10.13
C ASN A 199 18.32 -9.52 -10.86
N GLN A 200 18.35 -9.17 -12.15
CA GLN A 200 19.57 -9.08 -12.97
C GLN A 200 20.36 -10.41 -13.04
N LEU A 201 19.66 -11.54 -13.00
CA LEU A 201 20.22 -12.89 -13.08
C LEU A 201 20.23 -13.40 -14.53
N PRO A 202 21.19 -14.27 -14.89
CA PRO A 202 21.23 -14.89 -16.22
C PRO A 202 20.05 -15.88 -16.41
N PRO A 203 19.65 -16.15 -17.67
CA PRO A 203 18.64 -17.16 -17.95
C PRO A 203 19.12 -18.56 -17.53
N LEU A 204 18.17 -19.41 -17.13
CA LEU A 204 18.46 -20.80 -16.77
C LEU A 204 18.87 -21.62 -17.98
N SER A 205 19.82 -22.55 -17.78
CA SER A 205 20.15 -23.60 -18.74
C SER A 205 19.01 -24.62 -18.83
N ALA A 206 19.02 -25.47 -19.87
CA ALA A 206 18.03 -26.54 -20.02
C ALA A 206 17.99 -27.49 -18.80
N ASP A 207 19.17 -27.87 -18.29
CA ASP A 207 19.27 -28.72 -17.08
C ASP A 207 18.80 -27.98 -15.82
N GLY A 208 19.02 -26.65 -15.76
CA GLY A 208 18.53 -25.80 -14.67
C GLY A 208 17.01 -25.74 -14.60
N TRP A 209 16.32 -25.64 -15.74
CA TRP A 209 14.86 -25.69 -15.79
C TRP A 209 14.32 -27.03 -15.29
N TYR A 210 14.94 -28.14 -15.70
CA TYR A 210 14.52 -29.47 -15.26
C TYR A 210 14.59 -29.61 -13.73
N GLU A 211 15.70 -29.19 -13.13
CA GLU A 211 15.86 -29.28 -11.68
C GLU A 211 14.93 -28.31 -10.95
N LEU A 212 14.75 -27.08 -11.45
CA LEU A 212 13.82 -26.12 -10.84
C LEU A 212 12.38 -26.63 -10.83
N LEU A 213 11.89 -27.16 -11.97
CA LEU A 213 10.55 -27.75 -12.05
C LEU A 213 10.39 -28.92 -11.07
N ARG A 214 11.41 -29.78 -10.98
CA ARG A 214 11.42 -30.90 -10.05
C ARG A 214 11.37 -30.45 -8.59
N GLN A 215 12.13 -29.40 -8.23
CA GLN A 215 12.09 -28.84 -6.88
C GLN A 215 10.75 -28.15 -6.59
N GLY A 216 10.17 -27.44 -7.56
CA GLY A 216 8.86 -26.80 -7.42
C GLY A 216 7.73 -27.82 -7.18
N MET A 217 7.69 -28.88 -7.99
CA MET A 217 6.73 -29.98 -7.79
C MET A 217 6.95 -30.71 -6.47
N ARG A 218 8.21 -30.84 -6.03
CA ARG A 218 8.54 -31.43 -4.73
C ARG A 218 8.07 -30.56 -3.57
N PHE A 219 8.25 -29.25 -3.68
CA PHE A 219 7.82 -28.28 -2.67
C PHE A 219 6.29 -28.27 -2.52
N GLN A 220 5.56 -28.37 -3.64
CA GLN A 220 4.10 -28.48 -3.64
C GLN A 220 3.58 -29.87 -3.26
N GLU A 221 4.47 -30.86 -3.11
CA GLU A 221 4.14 -32.27 -2.93
C GLU A 221 3.17 -32.82 -4.00
N ASP A 222 3.11 -32.17 -5.17
CA ASP A 222 2.20 -32.45 -6.28
C ASP A 222 2.93 -32.24 -7.62
N LYS A 223 2.84 -33.26 -8.49
CA LYS A 223 3.45 -33.26 -9.82
C LYS A 223 2.73 -32.36 -10.82
N ARG A 224 1.53 -31.89 -10.49
CA ARG A 224 0.73 -31.02 -11.36
C ARG A 224 0.68 -29.58 -10.86
N THR A 225 1.47 -29.23 -9.86
CA THR A 225 1.39 -27.92 -9.23
C THR A 225 2.78 -27.33 -9.10
N LEU A 226 2.93 -26.04 -9.44
CA LEU A 226 4.16 -25.30 -9.28
C LEU A 226 3.93 -24.08 -8.38
N PRO A 227 4.92 -23.69 -7.56
CA PRO A 227 4.81 -22.53 -6.70
C PRO A 227 4.86 -21.22 -7.49
N LEU A 228 3.96 -20.31 -7.16
CA LEU A 228 4.03 -18.88 -7.46
C LEU A 228 4.52 -18.07 -6.24
N ASP A 229 4.99 -18.77 -5.20
CA ASP A 229 5.55 -18.16 -4.00
C ASP A 229 6.87 -17.45 -4.33
N LEU A 230 6.85 -16.13 -4.19
CA LEU A 230 7.99 -15.27 -4.45
C LEU A 230 9.14 -15.52 -3.47
N THR A 231 8.82 -15.86 -2.22
CA THR A 231 9.85 -16.09 -1.20
C THR A 231 10.64 -17.36 -1.52
N TRP A 232 9.95 -18.45 -1.87
CA TRP A 232 10.59 -19.71 -2.29
C TRP A 232 11.42 -19.54 -3.57
N LEU A 233 10.96 -18.73 -4.53
CA LEU A 233 11.68 -18.48 -5.79
C LEU A 233 12.90 -17.57 -5.65
N THR A 234 13.01 -16.80 -4.56
CA THR A 234 14.07 -15.79 -4.38
C THR A 234 15.00 -16.06 -3.20
N THR A 235 14.80 -17.16 -2.48
CA THR A 235 15.74 -17.67 -1.45
C THR A 235 16.74 -18.66 -2.04
#